data_AF-A0A511MZU2-F1
#
_entry.id   AF-A0A511MZU2-F1
#
_cell.length_a   1.000
_cell.length_b   1.000
_cell.length_c   1.000
_cell.angle_alpha   90.00
_cell.angle_beta   90.00
_cell.angle_gamma   90.00
#
_symmetry.space_group_name_H-M   'P 1'
#
loop_
_entity.id
_entity.type
_entity.pdbx_description
1 polymer ?
#
loop_
_entity_poly.entity_id
_entity_poly.type
_entity_poly.pdbx_seq_one_letter_code
_entity_poly.pdbx_strand_id
1 'polypeptide(L)'
;MQELSQELGLNFVKVSDFPDYIYRMERKYDLPTIIQSASVQNARGETLLLAAVSPRHVEDKGISLRLLGGSKHWHLHEHHGDLLEGKRPFTRERLRELLEKARDSANAA
;
A
#
# COMPACT_ATOMS: atom_id res chain seq x y z
N MET A 1 6.26 3.66 -3.42
CA MET A 1 6.63 2.38 -2.76
C MET A 1 7.85 1.75 -3.42
N GLN A 2 7.83 1.41 -4.71
CA GLN A 2 8.99 0.81 -5.41
C GLN A 2 10.31 1.57 -5.20
N GLU A 3 10.32 2.87 -5.48
CA GLU A 3 11.50 3.73 -5.34
C GLU A 3 12.02 3.75 -3.90
N LEU A 4 11.15 4.05 -2.92
CA LEU A 4 11.51 4.02 -1.50
C LEU A 4 11.99 2.63 -1.03
N SER A 5 11.42 1.54 -1.56
CA SER A 5 11.88 0.19 -1.24
C SER A 5 13.32 -0.01 -1.71
N GLN A 6 13.64 0.38 -2.95
CA GLN A 6 15.00 0.30 -3.48
C GLN A 6 15.99 1.13 -2.66
N GLU A 7 15.64 2.38 -2.35
CA GLU A 7 16.48 3.27 -1.53
C GLU A 7 16.75 2.72 -0.13
N LEU A 8 15.78 2.00 0.46
CA LEU A 8 15.87 1.48 1.84
C LEU A 8 16.40 0.04 1.92
N GLY A 9 16.75 -0.58 0.79
CA GLY A 9 17.20 -1.99 0.74
C GLY A 9 16.08 -2.99 1.05
N LEU A 10 14.84 -2.65 0.68
CA LEU A 10 13.64 -3.47 0.85
C LEU A 10 13.12 -3.95 -0.51
N ASN A 11 12.29 -5.00 -0.49
CA ASN A 11 11.70 -5.59 -1.68
C ASN A 11 10.26 -5.12 -1.87
N PHE A 12 9.95 -4.47 -2.99
CA PHE A 12 8.57 -4.23 -3.39
C PHE A 12 8.02 -5.47 -4.10
N VAL A 13 6.83 -5.92 -3.69
CA VAL A 13 6.20 -7.12 -4.24
C VAL A 13 4.73 -6.82 -4.56
N LYS A 14 4.32 -7.13 -5.79
CA LYS A 14 2.91 -7.15 -6.20
C LYS A 14 2.22 -8.33 -5.49
N VAL A 15 1.12 -8.07 -4.77
CA VAL A 15 0.40 -9.09 -4.01
C VAL A 15 -0.84 -9.57 -4.76
N SER A 16 -1.68 -8.66 -5.24
CA SER A 16 -2.86 -9.01 -6.03
C SER A 16 -3.19 -7.97 -7.09
N ASP A 17 -3.83 -8.44 -8.17
CA ASP A 17 -4.49 -7.57 -9.13
C ASP A 17 -5.99 -7.46 -8.79
N PHE A 18 -6.66 -6.45 -9.32
CA PHE A 18 -8.09 -6.24 -9.14
C PHE A 18 -8.90 -7.42 -9.70
N PRO A 19 -9.76 -8.07 -8.89
CA PRO A 19 -10.63 -9.14 -9.39
C PRO A 19 -11.56 -8.65 -10.51
N ASP A 20 -12.02 -7.40 -10.44
CA ASP A 20 -12.88 -6.78 -11.45
C ASP A 20 -12.12 -6.37 -12.72
N TYR A 21 -10.78 -6.40 -12.72
CA TYR A 21 -9.97 -6.44 -13.93
C TYR A 21 -9.91 -7.86 -14.50
N ILE A 22 -9.57 -8.84 -13.65
CA ILE A 22 -9.38 -10.25 -14.04
C ILE A 22 -10.66 -10.82 -14.68
N TYR A 23 -11.82 -10.56 -14.06
CA TYR A 23 -13.11 -11.14 -14.48
C TYR A 23 -13.96 -10.19 -15.33
N ARG A 24 -13.37 -9.16 -15.94
CA ARG A 24 -14.13 -8.16 -16.71
C ARG A 24 -14.76 -8.72 -18.00
N MET A 25 -14.20 -9.79 -18.56
CA MET A 25 -14.57 -10.33 -19.87
C MET A 25 -14.48 -9.23 -20.95
N GLU A 26 -15.57 -8.92 -21.63
CA GLU A 26 -15.68 -7.85 -22.62
C GLU A 26 -15.94 -6.45 -22.02
N ARG A 27 -16.20 -6.35 -20.71
CA ARG A 27 -16.52 -5.07 -20.07
C ARG A 27 -15.31 -4.14 -20.06
N LYS A 28 -15.56 -2.86 -20.31
CA LYS A 28 -14.54 -1.80 -20.27
C LYS A 28 -13.88 -1.69 -18.89
N TYR A 29 -12.60 -1.33 -18.90
CA TYR A 29 -11.80 -1.04 -17.72
C TYR A 29 -10.96 0.22 -17.97
N ASP A 30 -11.06 1.16 -17.06
CA ASP A 30 -10.56 2.54 -17.19
C ASP A 30 -9.65 2.96 -16.03
N LEU A 31 -9.40 2.08 -15.06
CA LEU A 31 -8.41 2.36 -14.01
C LEU A 31 -6.98 2.35 -14.59
N PRO A 32 -6.09 3.22 -14.08
CA PRO A 32 -4.74 3.39 -14.62
C PRO A 32 -3.80 2.22 -14.33
N THR A 33 -4.17 1.32 -13.43
CA THR A 33 -3.37 0.18 -12.99
C THR A 33 -4.28 -1.01 -12.68
N ILE A 34 -3.72 -2.21 -12.76
CA ILE A 34 -4.41 -3.46 -12.44
C ILE A 34 -4.07 -3.97 -11.05
N ILE A 35 -3.04 -3.41 -10.38
CA ILE A 35 -2.57 -3.86 -9.07
C ILE A 35 -3.53 -3.32 -8.00
N GLN A 36 -4.15 -4.22 -7.25
CA GLN A 36 -5.03 -3.86 -6.13
C GLN A 36 -4.23 -3.78 -4.82
N SER A 37 -3.28 -4.71 -4.62
CA SER A 37 -2.48 -4.74 -3.39
C SER A 37 -1.01 -5.02 -3.68
N ALA A 38 -0.17 -4.43 -2.85
CA ALA A 38 1.27 -4.59 -2.90
C ALA A 38 1.85 -4.60 -1.48
N SER A 39 2.98 -5.27 -1.31
CA SER A 39 3.70 -5.36 -0.05
C SER A 39 5.12 -4.81 -0.18
N VAL A 40 5.66 -4.36 0.95
CA VAL A 40 7.10 -4.17 1.14
C VAL A 40 7.61 -5.24 2.07
N GLN A 41 8.64 -5.95 1.64
CA GLN A 41 9.25 -7.08 2.35
C GLN A 41 10.71 -6.78 2.69
N ASN A 42 11.22 -7.42 3.74
CA ASN A 42 12.65 -7.42 4.03
C ASN A 42 13.41 -8.41 3.12
N ALA A 43 14.73 -8.54 3.33
CA ALA A 43 15.59 -9.45 2.58
C ALA A 43 15.24 -10.94 2.78
N ARG A 44 14.57 -11.29 3.90
CA ARG A 44 14.10 -12.66 4.18
C ARG A 44 12.76 -12.98 3.51
N GLY A 45 12.14 -12.02 2.82
CA GLY A 45 10.81 -12.17 2.22
C GLY A 45 9.66 -11.95 3.19
N GLU A 46 9.93 -11.52 4.42
CA GLU A 46 8.90 -11.24 5.41
C GLU A 46 8.23 -9.91 5.08
N THR A 47 6.90 -9.90 5.02
CA THR A 47 6.14 -8.67 4.76
C THR A 47 6.19 -7.75 5.97
N LEU A 48 6.63 -6.51 5.74
CA LEU A 48 6.68 -5.44 6.73
C LEU A 48 5.47 -4.52 6.63
N LEU A 49 5.08 -4.18 5.40
CA LEU A 49 3.94 -3.31 5.11
C LEU A 49 3.10 -3.93 3.99
N LEU A 50 1.78 -3.96 4.17
CA LEU A 50 0.81 -4.26 3.13
C LEU A 50 0.03 -2.97 2.80
N ALA A 51 -0.07 -2.65 1.51
CA ALA A 51 -0.91 -1.58 0.99
C ALA A 51 -1.97 -2.19 0.07
N ALA A 52 -3.22 -1.78 0.22
CA ALA A 52 -4.33 -2.22 -0.63
C ALA A 52 -5.32 -1.08 -0.87
N VAL A 53 -5.95 -1.07 -2.04
CA VAL A 53 -6.99 -0.10 -2.39
C VAL A 53 -8.33 -0.80 -2.61
N SER A 54 -9.42 -0.14 -2.20
CA SER A 54 -10.78 -0.64 -2.40
C SER A 54 -11.09 -0.90 -3.89
N PRO A 55 -11.82 -1.98 -4.23
CA PRO A 55 -12.27 -2.23 -5.61
C PRO A 55 -13.13 -1.11 -6.20
N ARG A 56 -13.21 -1.03 -7.54
CA ARG A 56 -13.99 0.03 -8.22
C ARG A 56 -15.48 0.01 -7.91
N HIS A 57 -16.03 -1.13 -7.53
CA HIS A 57 -17.48 -1.36 -7.38
C HIS A 57 -17.98 -1.33 -5.93
N VAL A 58 -17.10 -1.06 -4.94
CA VAL A 58 -17.52 -0.99 -3.52
C VAL A 58 -17.78 0.46 -3.09
N GLU A 59 -18.66 0.62 -2.10
CA GLU A 59 -18.86 1.87 -1.37
C GLU A 59 -17.67 2.15 -0.42
N ASP A 60 -17.60 3.37 0.13
CA ASP A 60 -16.57 3.81 1.09
C ASP A 60 -15.13 3.48 0.67
N LYS A 61 -14.73 4.04 -0.48
CA LYS A 61 -13.40 3.81 -1.05
C LYS A 61 -12.29 4.40 -0.17
N GLY A 62 -11.17 3.70 -0.13
CA GLY A 62 -9.96 4.18 0.50
C GLY A 62 -8.75 3.32 0.15
N ILE A 63 -7.60 3.78 0.62
CA ILE A 63 -6.35 3.00 0.61
C ILE A 63 -6.10 2.56 2.05
N SER A 64 -5.90 1.27 2.28
CA SER A 64 -5.47 0.75 3.57
C SER A 64 -3.98 0.49 3.57
N LEU A 65 -3.32 0.89 4.66
CA LEU A 65 -1.95 0.51 4.96
C LEU A 65 -1.95 -0.29 6.26
N ARG A 66 -1.25 -1.42 6.28
CA ARG A 66 -1.10 -2.26 7.47
C ARG A 66 0.36 -2.57 7.69
N LEU A 67 0.88 -2.25 8.87
CA LEU A 67 2.18 -2.74 9.31
C LEU A 67 2.00 -4.12 9.92
N LEU A 68 2.81 -5.06 9.43
CA LEU A 68 2.82 -6.44 9.89
C LEU A 68 3.85 -6.58 11.02
N GLY A 69 3.63 -7.54 11.92
CA GLY A 69 4.39 -7.64 13.18
C GLY A 69 3.88 -6.71 14.29
N GLY A 70 2.80 -5.96 14.06
CA GLY A 70 2.12 -5.15 15.07
C GLY A 70 0.62 -4.97 14.76
N SER A 71 -0.03 -4.07 15.49
CA SER A 71 -1.48 -3.77 15.35
C SER A 71 -1.78 -2.43 14.64
N LYS A 72 -0.78 -1.83 13.98
CA LYS A 72 -0.90 -0.51 13.35
C LYS A 72 -1.48 -0.61 11.94
N HIS A 73 -2.54 0.16 11.70
CA HIS A 73 -3.19 0.27 10.40
C HIS A 73 -3.69 1.70 10.17
N TRP A 74 -3.76 2.09 8.90
CA TRP A 74 -4.23 3.40 8.44
C TRP A 74 -5.26 3.23 7.33
N HIS A 75 -6.25 4.11 7.33
CA HIS A 75 -7.18 4.30 6.23
C HIS A 75 -6.91 5.68 5.64
N LEU A 76 -6.51 5.70 4.38
CA LEU A 76 -6.21 6.92 3.65
C LEU A 76 -7.37 7.26 2.73
N HIS A 77 -7.74 8.53 2.75
CA HIS A 77 -8.83 9.08 1.95
C HIS A 77 -8.34 10.31 1.20
N GLU A 78 -8.88 10.53 0.01
CA GLU A 78 -8.63 11.75 -0.74
C GLU A 78 -9.53 12.88 -0.23
N HIS A 79 -8.99 14.09 -0.19
CA HIS A 79 -9.73 15.31 0.08
C HIS A 79 -9.10 16.50 -0.67
N HIS A 80 -9.82 17.06 -1.64
CA HIS A 80 -9.40 18.20 -2.46
C HIS A 80 -8.05 18.01 -3.20
N GLY A 81 -7.76 16.79 -3.63
CA GLY A 81 -6.54 16.38 -4.33
C GLY A 81 -5.44 15.87 -3.40
N ASP A 82 -5.59 16.04 -2.09
CA ASP A 82 -4.63 15.58 -1.10
C ASP A 82 -5.01 14.19 -0.56
N LEU A 83 -4.03 13.32 -0.44
CA LEU A 83 -4.19 12.04 0.26
C LEU A 83 -4.00 12.27 1.76
N LEU A 84 -4.96 11.88 2.60
CA LEU A 84 -4.95 12.14 4.04
C LEU A 84 -4.95 10.84 4.86
N GLU A 85 -4.21 10.82 5.98
CA GLU A 85 -4.42 9.89 7.10
C GLU A 85 -5.32 10.57 8.15
N GLY A 86 -6.63 10.34 8.08
CA GLY A 86 -7.61 11.06 8.87
C GLY A 86 -7.69 12.53 8.43
N LYS A 87 -7.13 13.45 9.24
CA LYS A 87 -7.10 14.89 8.93
C LYS A 87 -5.72 15.41 8.51
N ARG A 88 -4.69 14.55 8.48
CA ARG A 88 -3.31 14.96 8.21
C ARG A 88 -2.90 14.53 6.80
N PRO A 89 -2.16 15.36 6.05
CA PRO A 89 -1.59 14.95 4.77
C PRO A 89 -0.72 13.70 4.90
N PHE A 90 -0.95 12.73 4.02
CA PHE A 90 -0.13 11.54 3.88
C PHE A 90 0.84 11.75 2.71
N THR A 91 2.03 12.22 3.04
CA THR A 91 3.06 12.56 2.05
C THR A 91 4.00 11.39 1.76
N ARG A 92 4.89 11.58 0.77
CA ARG A 92 5.96 10.62 0.48
C ARG A 92 6.92 10.45 1.66
N GLU A 93 7.25 11.54 2.34
CA GLU A 93 8.11 11.55 3.53
C GLU A 93 7.45 10.74 4.64
N ARG A 94 6.13 10.90 4.81
CA ARG A 94 5.38 10.11 5.79
C ARG A 94 5.44 8.61 5.49
N LEU A 95 5.33 8.22 4.22
CA LEU A 95 5.51 6.82 3.81
C LEU A 95 6.94 6.32 4.08
N ARG A 96 7.97 7.14 3.81
CA ARG A 96 9.36 6.79 4.12
C ARG A 96 9.55 6.50 5.61
N GLU A 97 9.07 7.37 6.48
CA GLU A 97 9.17 7.19 7.94
C GLU A 97 8.55 5.86 8.41
N LEU A 98 7.41 5.47 7.81
CA LEU A 98 6.76 4.21 8.15
C LEU A 98 7.60 3.00 7.73
N LEU A 99 8.21 3.06 6.55
CA LEU A 99 9.06 1.99 6.04
C LEU A 99 10.38 1.86 6.80
N GLU A 100 11.01 2.98 7.15
CA GLU A 100 12.22 3.01 7.99
C GLU A 100 11.93 2.40 9.35
N LYS A 101 10.88 2.85 10.04
CA LYS A 101 10.47 2.27 11.33
C LYS A 101 10.19 0.77 11.25
N ALA A 102 9.53 0.33 10.18
CA ALA A 102 9.22 -1.09 9.98
C ALA A 102 10.48 -1.93 9.75
N ARG A 103 11.41 -1.45 8.91
CA ARG A 103 12.71 -2.08 8.67
C ARG A 103 13.52 -2.18 9.96
N ASP A 104 13.63 -1.08 10.68
CA ASP A 104 14.46 -1.02 11.89
C ASP A 104 13.89 -1.92 12.99
N SER A 105 12.56 -1.99 13.12
CA SER A 105 11.90 -2.91 14.06
C SER A 105 12.14 -4.38 13.68
N ALA A 106 12.12 -4.71 12.38
CA ALA A 106 12.34 -6.08 11.90
C ALA A 106 13.80 -6.54 12.05
N ASN A 107 14.76 -5.61 12.05
CA ASN A 107 16.17 -5.91 12.29
C ASN A 107 16.50 -6.07 13.79
N ALA A 108 15.67 -5.52 14.67
CA ALA A 108 15.84 -5.63 16.12
C ALA A 108 15.22 -6.91 16.72
N ALA A 109 14.45 -7.66 15.93
CA ALA A 109 13.76 -8.89 16.30
C ALA A 109 14.51 -10.14 15.79
#